data_AF-A0A9E6CUR3-F1
#
_entry.id   AF-A0A9E6CUR3-F1
#
_cell.length_a   1.000
_cell.length_b   1.000
_cell.length_c   1.000
_cell.angle_alpha   90.00
_cell.angle_beta   90.00
_cell.angle_gamma   90.00
#
_symmetry.space_group_name_H-M   'P 1'
#
loop_
_entity.id
_entity.type
_entity.pdbx_description
1 polymer ?
#
loop_
_entity_poly.entity_id
_entity_poly.type
_entity_poly.pdbx_seq_one_letter_code
_entity_poly.pdbx_strand_id
1 'polypeptide(L)' 'MKNLWSDKDAKVAIRHYAKQGVNADLALRVYTSRLLGGEPKLVLHGGGNTSVKTTAPDFMGHETKVLCVKGSGWD' A
#
# COMPACT_ATOMS: atom_id res chain seq x y z
N MET A 1 -5.25 -10.37 -19.57
CA MET A 1 -4.66 -9.47 -18.55
C MET A 1 -3.47 -10.20 -17.93
N LYS A 2 -2.36 -9.53 -17.63
CA LYS A 2 -1.14 -10.17 -17.08
C LYS A 2 -1.03 -9.84 -15.59
N ASN A 3 -0.71 -10.84 -14.77
CA ASN A 3 -0.36 -10.60 -13.37
C ASN A 3 1.06 -10.02 -13.29
N LEU A 4 1.22 -8.85 -12.67
CA LEU A 4 2.49 -8.14 -12.50
C LEU A 4 3.10 -8.32 -11.10
N TRP A 5 2.49 -9.14 -10.24
CA TRP A 5 3.03 -9.45 -8.92
C TRP A 5 4.40 -10.16 -9.02
N SER A 6 5.30 -9.78 -8.13
CA SER A 6 6.64 -10.36 -7.98
C SER A 6 6.99 -10.41 -6.49
N ASP A 7 7.20 -11.62 -5.96
CA ASP A 7 7.61 -11.80 -4.55
C ASP A 7 8.94 -11.12 -4.24
N LYS A 8 9.84 -11.06 -5.23
CA LYS A 8 11.11 -10.35 -5.12
C LYS A 8 10.86 -8.86 -4.90
N ASP A 9 10.01 -8.25 -5.71
CA ASP A 9 9.76 -6.81 -5.66
C ASP A 9 8.91 -6.42 -4.46
N ALA A 10 7.94 -7.27 -4.07
CA ALA A 10 7.21 -7.13 -2.81
C ALA A 10 8.16 -7.08 -1.60
N LYS A 11 9.13 -8.00 -1.53
CA LYS A 11 10.15 -8.01 -0.48
C LYS A 11 11.07 -6.78 -0.54
N VAL A 12 11.39 -6.28 -1.74
CA VAL A 12 12.14 -5.02 -1.91
C VAL A 12 11.34 -3.83 -1.37
N ALA A 13 10.06 -3.73 -1.70
CA ALA A 13 9.19 -2.67 -1.23
C ALA A 13 9.06 -2.68 0.31
N ILE A 14 8.84 -3.85 0.91
CA ILE A 14 8.79 -4.00 2.38
C ILE A 14 10.10 -3.51 3.01
N ARG A 15 11.26 -3.96 2.51
CA ARG A 15 12.57 -3.52 3.05
C ARG A 15 12.83 -2.03 2.86
N HIS A 16 12.38 -1.45 1.75
CA HIS A 16 12.51 -0.02 1.49
C HIS A 16 11.72 0.80 2.51
N TYR A 17 10.45 0.44 2.72
CA TYR A 17 9.53 1.14 3.62
C TYR A 17 9.80 0.89 5.10
N ALA A 18 10.34 -0.28 5.46
CA ALA A 18 10.78 -0.56 6.82
C ALA A 18 11.83 0.45 7.32
N LYS A 19 12.70 0.96 6.43
CA LYS A 19 13.69 2.01 6.78
C LYS A 19 13.05 3.35 7.15
N GLN A 20 11.77 3.54 6.81
CA GLN A 20 10.97 4.72 7.11
C GLN A 20 10.00 4.47 8.28
N GLY A 21 10.12 3.33 8.97
CA GLY A 21 9.21 2.95 10.06
C GLY A 21 7.83 2.48 9.60
N VAL A 22 7.63 2.23 8.30
CA VAL A 22 6.35 1.75 7.76
C VAL A 22 6.28 0.23 7.90
N ASN A 23 5.18 -0.28 8.45
CA ASN A 23 4.96 -1.71 8.64
C ASN A 23 4.80 -2.46 7.30
N ALA A 24 4.97 -3.79 7.35
CA ALA A 24 4.96 -4.63 6.16
C ALA A 24 3.61 -4.64 5.42
N ASP A 25 2.48 -4.61 6.15
CA ASP A 25 1.14 -4.62 5.54
C ASP A 25 0.91 -3.37 4.70
N LEU A 26 1.25 -2.20 5.25
CA LEU A 26 1.10 -0.91 4.57
C LEU A 26 2.09 -0.80 3.41
N ALA A 27 3.35 -1.22 3.60
CA ALA A 27 4.34 -1.27 2.52
C ALA A 27 3.88 -2.15 1.35
N LEU A 28 3.32 -3.32 1.66
CA LEU A 28 2.77 -4.23 0.65
C LEU A 28 1.55 -3.62 -0.03
N ARG A 29 0.72 -2.87 0.71
CA ARG A 29 -0.44 -2.21 0.12
C ARG A 29 -0.03 -1.14 -0.87
N VAL A 30 0.98 -0.33 -0.53
CA VAL A 30 1.56 0.65 -1.46
C VAL A 30 2.10 -0.03 -2.72
N TYR A 31 2.86 -1.12 -2.59
CA TYR A 31 3.37 -1.89 -3.73
C TYR A 31 2.26 -2.29 -4.71
N THR A 32 1.22 -2.93 -4.21
CA THR A 32 0.09 -3.33 -5.06
C THR A 32 -0.73 -2.18 -5.60
N SER A 33 -0.84 -1.07 -4.87
CA SER A 33 -1.55 0.11 -5.35
C SER A 33 -0.86 0.66 -6.60
N ARG A 34 0.48 0.63 -6.62
CA ARG A 34 1.28 0.98 -7.81
C ARG A 34 1.14 -0.02 -8.95
N LEU A 35 1.08 -1.32 -8.66
CA LEU A 35 0.83 -2.32 -9.72
C LEU A 35 -0.52 -2.11 -10.40
N LEU A 36 -1.56 -1.80 -9.62
CA LEU A 36 -2.90 -1.54 -10.14
C LEU A 36 -2.97 -0.20 -10.89
N GLY A 37 -2.41 0.87 -10.30
CA GLY A 37 -2.34 2.19 -10.92
C GLY A 37 -1.50 2.22 -12.20
N GLY A 38 -0.51 1.34 -12.32
CA GLY A 38 0.31 1.19 -13.52
C GLY A 38 -0.37 0.46 -14.68
N GLU A 39 -1.59 -0.08 -14.52
CA GLU A 39 -2.37 -0.71 -15.59
C GLU A 39 -3.54 0.20 -16.00
N PRO A 40 -3.44 0.91 -17.14
CA PRO A 40 -4.47 1.87 -17.60
C PRO A 40 -5.86 1.25 -17.81
N LYS A 41 -5.95 -0.07 -17.99
CA LYS A 41 -7.24 -0.76 -18.12
C LYS A 41 -7.94 -1.02 -16.78
N LEU A 42 -7.22 -0.91 -15.67
CA LEU A 42 -7.76 -1.14 -14.31
C LEU A 42 -8.10 0.17 -13.60
N VAL A 43 -7.48 1.27 -14.00
CA VAL A 43 -7.70 2.60 -13.41
C VAL A 43 -8.08 3.59 -14.49
N LEU A 44 -9.32 4.09 -14.44
CA LEU A 44 -9.82 5.12 -15.35
C LEU A 44 -9.84 6.46 -14.62
N HIS A 45 -9.35 7.51 -15.28
CA HIS A 45 -9.46 8.91 -14.84
C HIS A 45 -8.91 9.21 -13.43
N GLY A 46 -7.79 8.60 -13.03
CA GLY A 46 -7.17 8.82 -11.71
C GLY A 46 -7.98 8.27 -10.53
N GLY A 47 -8.95 7.39 -10.81
CA GLY A 47 -9.80 6.77 -9.80
C GLY A 47 -9.12 5.60 -9.06
N GLY A 48 -9.91 4.91 -8.24
CA GLY A 48 -9.47 3.69 -7.55
C GLY A 48 -8.96 3.94 -6.12
N ASN A 49 -9.29 2.99 -5.25
CA ASN A 49 -8.90 3.00 -3.85
C ASN A 49 -8.26 1.67 -3.48
N THR A 50 -7.29 1.73 -2.57
CA THR A 50 -6.72 0.56 -1.91
C THR A 50 -6.74 0.80 -0.41
N SER A 51 -6.99 -0.25 0.35
CA SER A 51 -6.97 -0.21 1.80
C SER A 51 -6.40 -1.48 2.40
N VAL A 52 -5.92 -1.38 3.64
CA VAL A 52 -5.41 -2.52 4.42
C VAL A 52 -5.76 -2.32 5.90
N LYS A 53 -6.19 -3.40 6.55
CA LYS A 53 -6.35 -3.45 8.01
C LYS A 53 -5.01 -3.84 8.61
N THR A 54 -4.52 -3.07 9.57
CA THR A 54 -3.25 -3.34 10.26
C THR A 54 -3.31 -2.73 11.67
N THR A 55 -2.20 -2.76 12.39
CA THR A 55 -2.04 -2.09 13.68
C THR A 55 -1.06 -0.93 13.53
N ALA A 56 -1.37 0.18 14.18
CA ALA A 56 -0.50 1.35 14.28
C ALA A 56 -0.68 2.04 15.64
N PRO A 57 0.35 2.73 16.16
CA PRO A 57 0.23 3.51 17.37
C PRO A 57 -0.75 4.68 17.16
N ASP A 58 -1.64 4.90 18.13
CA ASP A 58 -2.44 6.11 18.22
C ASP A 58 -1.60 7.32 18.69
N PHE A 59 -2.24 8.47 18.90
CA PHE A 59 -1.56 9.69 19.35
C PHE A 59 -0.98 9.59 20.77
N MET A 60 -1.38 8.59 21.55
CA MET A 60 -0.85 8.27 22.88
C MET A 60 0.21 7.16 22.83
N GLY A 61 0.49 6.58 21.65
CA GLY A 61 1.43 5.49 21.46
C GLY A 61 0.83 4.09 21.66
N HIS A 62 -0.49 3.94 21.82
CA HIS A 62 -1.11 2.63 21.99
C HIS A 62 -1.35 1.95 20.63
N GLU A 63 -0.94 0.69 20.52
CA GLU A 63 -1.19 -0.16 19.35
C GLU A 63 -2.71 -0.34 19.13
N THR A 64 -3.23 0.21 18.03
CA THR A 64 -4.65 0.23 17.70
C THR A 64 -4.92 -0.37 16.32
N LYS A 65 -6.01 -1.13 16.18
CA LYS A 65 -6.46 -1.64 14.89
C LYS A 65 -6.97 -0.49 14.02
N VAL A 66 -6.37 -0.33 12.84
CA VAL A 66 -6.70 0.75 11.90
C VAL A 66 -7.02 0.21 10.51
N LEU A 67 -7.79 0.98 9.75
CA LEU A 67 -7.95 0.80 8.31
C LEU A 67 -7.19 1.92 7.60
N CYS A 68 -6.04 1.60 7.01
CA CYS A 68 -5.30 2.55 6.18
C CYS A 68 -5.94 2.59 4.79
N VAL A 69 -6.38 3.77 4.34
CA VAL A 69 -6.98 4.00 3.02
C VAL A 69 -6.08 4.96 2.23
N LYS A 70 -5.86 4.70 0.94
CA LYS A 70 -5.14 5.63 0.04
C LYS A 70 -5.78 7.02 0.12
N GLY A 71 -4.96 8.07 0.27
CA GLY A 71 -5.43 9.45 0.25
C GLY A 71 -6.03 9.85 -1.11
N SER A 72 -6.96 10.81 -1.11
CA SER A 72 -7.56 11.35 -2.33
C SER A 72 -6.57 12.18 -3.14
N GLY A 73 -6.65 12.09 -4.47
CA GLY A 73 -5.80 12.88 -5.40
C GLY A 73 -4.34 12.42 -5.50
N TRP A 74 -4.01 11.23 -4.98
CA TRP A 74 -2.67 10.64 -5.06
C TRP A 74 -2.66 9.45 -6.02
N ASP A 75 -1.83 9.50 -7.05
CA ASP A 75 -1.52 8.37 -7.95
C ASP A 75 -0.25 7.63 -7.52
#